data_AF-A0A2N6C6R4-F1
#
_entry.id   AF-A0A2N6C6R4-F1
#
_cell.length_a   1.000
_cell.length_b   1.000
_cell.length_c   1.000
_cell.angle_alpha   90.00
_cell.angle_beta   90.00
_cell.angle_gamma   90.00
#
_symmetry.space_group_name_H-M   'P 1'
#
loop_
_entity.id
_entity.type
_entity.pdbx_description
1 polymer ?
#
loop_
_entity_poly.entity_id
_entity_poly.type
_entity_poly.pdbx_seq_one_letter_code
_entity_poly.pdbx_strand_id
1 'polypeptide(L)'
;MAETDKPAAAEKLPEATKATPPFTAGPGLSIPEQFGFIAGAIHTYLDKNGHVPTSRLINALMRQKNSRANVLAAIGWLAREDKLQFSEDGAMVALK
;
A
#
# COMPACT_ATOMS: atom_id res chain seq x y z
N MET A 1 -41.72 31.96 4.53
CA MET A 1 -42.25 31.10 3.46
C MET A 1 -41.09 30.77 2.51
N ALA A 2 -40.84 29.48 2.28
CA ALA A 2 -40.23 28.78 1.11
C ALA A 2 -38.93 29.34 0.46
N GLU A 3 -38.05 28.58 -0.20
CA GLU A 3 -37.57 27.19 -0.23
C GLU A 3 -36.41 27.24 -1.26
N THR A 4 -35.31 26.51 -0.98
CA THR A 4 -34.30 25.90 -1.91
C THR A 4 -33.85 26.59 -3.22
N ASP A 5 -32.53 26.64 -3.46
CA ASP A 5 -31.89 25.87 -4.56
C ASP A 5 -30.34 25.85 -4.45
N LYS A 6 -29.72 24.73 -4.83
CA LYS A 6 -28.26 24.48 -4.90
C LYS A 6 -27.90 24.28 -6.37
N PRO A 7 -26.77 24.83 -6.87
CA PRO A 7 -25.78 23.95 -7.52
C PRO A 7 -24.32 24.40 -7.24
N ALA A 8 -23.42 23.50 -6.85
CA ALA A 8 -22.57 22.67 -7.73
C ALA A 8 -21.15 23.25 -7.85
N ALA A 9 -20.21 22.49 -7.29
CA ALA A 9 -18.77 22.73 -7.29
C ALA A 9 -18.19 22.64 -8.71
N ALA A 10 -17.28 23.56 -9.02
CA ALA A 10 -16.36 23.42 -10.14
C ALA A 10 -15.07 24.20 -9.82
N GLU A 11 -14.26 23.68 -8.91
CA GLU A 11 -12.85 24.06 -8.85
C GLU A 11 -12.03 23.08 -9.71
N LYS A 12 -11.37 23.70 -10.67
CA LYS A 12 -10.62 23.09 -11.78
C LYS A 12 -9.47 22.22 -11.23
N LEU A 13 -9.31 21.03 -11.80
CA LEU A 13 -8.10 20.22 -11.62
C LEU A 13 -6.89 21.00 -12.15
N PRO A 14 -5.83 21.21 -11.35
CA PRO A 14 -4.56 21.67 -11.89
C PRO A 14 -3.77 20.52 -12.51
N GLU A 15 -3.08 20.89 -13.58
CA GLU A 15 -2.27 20.10 -14.50
C GLU A 15 -1.30 19.10 -13.86
N ALA A 16 -1.19 17.96 -14.55
CA ALA A 16 -0.22 16.90 -14.32
C ALA A 16 1.22 17.42 -14.46
N THR A 17 1.77 17.96 -13.38
CA THR A 17 3.22 17.96 -13.16
C THR A 17 3.68 16.51 -13.07
N LYS A 18 4.78 16.17 -13.74
CA LYS A 18 5.42 14.84 -13.71
C LYS A 18 5.53 14.35 -12.26
N ALA A 19 4.60 13.52 -11.84
CA ALA A 19 4.51 13.06 -10.47
C ALA A 19 5.62 12.04 -10.22
N THR A 20 6.75 12.51 -9.69
CA THR A 20 7.50 11.72 -8.73
C THR A 20 6.47 11.25 -7.70
N PRO A 21 6.34 9.94 -7.41
CA PRO A 21 5.34 9.48 -6.46
C PRO A 21 5.51 10.29 -5.16
N PRO A 22 4.42 10.88 -4.60
CA PRO A 22 4.51 11.80 -3.46
C PRO A 22 5.14 11.17 -2.21
N PHE A 23 5.35 9.86 -2.23
CA PHE A 23 6.01 9.10 -1.20
C PHE A 23 7.14 8.30 -1.86
N THR A 24 8.34 8.86 -1.84
CA THR A 24 9.55 8.05 -1.99
C THR A 24 10.03 7.80 -0.56
N ALA A 25 10.43 6.57 -0.21
CA ALA A 25 11.02 6.28 1.10
C ALA A 25 12.37 7.00 1.23
N GLY A 26 12.33 8.31 1.48
CA GLY A 26 13.48 9.19 1.62
C GLY A 26 13.92 9.30 3.08
N PRO A 27 15.16 9.79 3.32
CA PRO A 27 15.66 10.04 4.67
C PRO A 27 14.82 11.13 5.33
N GLY A 28 13.85 10.74 6.15
CA GLY A 28 12.90 11.65 6.79
C GLY A 28 11.61 10.99 7.29
N LEU A 29 11.26 9.80 6.78
CA LEU A 29 10.10 9.04 7.27
C LEU A 29 10.42 8.35 8.59
N SER A 30 9.49 8.46 9.55
CA SER A 30 9.51 7.65 10.76
C SER A 30 9.34 6.15 10.43
N ILE A 31 9.79 5.29 11.34
CA ILE A 31 9.69 3.83 11.17
C ILE A 31 8.26 3.37 10.83
N PRO A 32 7.19 3.84 11.52
CA PRO A 32 5.81 3.49 11.16
C PRO A 32 5.40 3.92 9.75
N GLU A 33 5.81 5.12 9.32
CA GLU A 33 5.47 5.61 7.98
C GLU A 33 6.18 4.80 6.89
N GLN A 34 7.41 4.34 7.14
CA GLN A 34 8.11 3.42 6.24
C GLN A 34 7.35 2.09 6.09
N PHE A 35 6.84 1.52 7.19
CA PHE A 35 6.05 0.29 7.14
C PHE A 35 4.72 0.50 6.43
N GLY A 36 4.02 1.61 6.70
CA GLY A 36 2.80 1.97 5.98
C GLY A 36 3.02 2.15 4.48
N PHE A 37 4.14 2.77 4.09
CA PHE A 37 4.50 2.92 2.68
C PHE A 37 4.75 1.57 1.99
N ILE A 38 5.56 0.70 2.61
CA ILE A 38 5.84 -0.64 2.08
C ILE A 38 4.57 -1.51 2.09
N ALA A 39 3.71 -1.36 3.08
CA ALA A 39 2.41 -2.04 3.17
C ALA A 39 1.51 -1.66 1.98
N GLY A 40 1.49 -0.39 1.57
CA GLY A 40 0.81 0.05 0.35
C GLY A 40 1.34 -0.68 -0.89
N ALA A 41 2.66 -0.82 -1.02
CA ALA A 41 3.27 -1.56 -2.11
C ALA A 41 2.91 -3.06 -2.10
N ILE A 42 2.87 -3.69 -0.92
CA ILE A 42 2.42 -5.09 -0.75
C ILE A 42 0.96 -5.22 -1.18
N HIS A 43 0.09 -4.33 -0.74
CA HIS A 43 -1.32 -4.35 -1.09
C HIS A 43 -1.51 -4.26 -2.61
N THR A 44 -0.90 -3.28 -3.27
CA THR A 44 -0.96 -3.16 -4.74
C THR A 44 -0.37 -4.38 -5.46
N TYR A 45 0.66 -5.01 -4.90
CA TYR A 45 1.22 -6.22 -5.48
C TYR A 45 0.24 -7.39 -5.40
N LEU A 46 -0.37 -7.61 -4.24
CA LEU A 46 -1.35 -8.69 -4.04
C LEU A 46 -2.65 -8.45 -4.81
N ASP A 47 -3.13 -7.21 -4.88
CA ASP A 47 -4.29 -6.81 -5.70
C ASP A 47 -4.12 -7.20 -7.18
N LYS A 48 -2.90 -7.03 -7.72
CA LYS A 48 -2.59 -7.36 -9.12
C LYS A 48 -2.33 -8.83 -9.38
N ASN A 49 -1.77 -9.56 -8.42
CA ASN A 49 -1.30 -10.93 -8.61
C ASN A 49 -2.21 -11.99 -7.96
N GLY A 50 -3.16 -11.58 -7.11
CA GLY A 50 -4.00 -12.46 -6.32
C GLY A 50 -3.20 -13.28 -5.29
N HIS A 51 -3.51 -14.56 -5.19
CA HIS A 51 -2.82 -15.51 -4.31
C HIS A 51 -1.40 -15.78 -4.79
N VAL A 52 -0.42 -15.42 -3.98
CA VAL A 52 1.00 -15.61 -4.31
C VAL A 52 1.75 -16.30 -3.18
N PRO A 53 2.85 -17.00 -3.49
CA PRO A 53 3.74 -17.51 -2.45
C PRO A 53 4.36 -16.36 -1.63
N THR A 54 4.37 -16.49 -0.30
CA THR A 54 4.94 -15.49 0.63
C THR A 54 6.39 -15.17 0.27
N SER A 55 7.19 -16.18 -0.09
CA SER A 55 8.58 -16.00 -0.54
C SER A 55 8.69 -15.16 -1.81
N ARG A 56 7.74 -15.29 -2.75
CA ARG A 56 7.71 -14.52 -4.00
C ARG A 56 7.41 -13.05 -3.72
N LEU A 57 6.45 -12.77 -2.84
CA LEU A 57 6.14 -11.41 -2.39
C LEU A 57 7.36 -10.76 -1.75
N ILE A 58 8.00 -11.44 -0.79
CA ILE A 58 9.18 -10.91 -0.08
C ILE A 58 10.31 -10.60 -1.07
N ASN A 59 10.62 -11.53 -1.98
CA ASN A 59 11.66 -11.34 -2.97
C ASN A 59 11.35 -10.21 -3.95
N ALA A 60 10.07 -10.00 -4.31
CA ALA A 60 9.66 -8.90 -5.17
C ALA A 60 9.87 -7.53 -4.50
N LEU A 61 9.54 -7.42 -3.21
CA LEU A 61 9.64 -6.18 -2.45
C LEU A 61 11.09 -5.87 -2.05
N MET A 62 11.91 -6.88 -1.80
CA MET A 62 13.35 -6.71 -1.54
C MET A 62 14.10 -6.16 -2.77
N ARG A 63 13.68 -6.51 -4.00
CA ARG A 63 14.26 -5.93 -5.23
C ARG A 63 14.04 -4.42 -5.34
N GLN A 64 13.09 -3.85 -4.60
CA GLN A 64 12.82 -2.41 -4.56
C GLN A 64 13.63 -1.66 -3.49
N LYS A 65 14.84 -2.16 -3.16
CA LYS A 65 15.74 -1.59 -2.13
C LYS A 65 15.19 -1.60 -0.70
N ASN A 66 14.18 -2.43 -0.42
CA ASN A 66 13.67 -2.62 0.93
C ASN A 66 14.48 -3.69 1.68
N SER A 67 14.83 -3.43 2.94
CA SER A 67 15.37 -4.47 3.82
C SER A 67 14.32 -5.56 4.05
N ARG A 68 14.78 -6.82 4.17
CA ARG A 68 13.92 -7.96 4.51
C ARG A 68 13.11 -7.70 5.79
N ALA A 69 13.73 -7.07 6.79
CA ALA A 69 13.07 -6.74 8.06
C ALA A 69 11.89 -5.78 7.85
N ASN A 70 12.07 -4.74 7.03
CA ASN A 70 11.02 -3.77 6.73
C ASN A 70 9.87 -4.39 5.94
N VAL A 71 10.17 -5.30 5.01
CA VAL A 71 9.13 -6.02 4.26
C VAL A 71 8.30 -6.90 5.18
N LEU A 72 8.94 -7.67 6.08
CA LEU A 72 8.23 -8.50 7.05
C LEU A 72 7.42 -7.67 8.04
N ALA A 73 7.96 -6.54 8.51
CA ALA A 73 7.24 -5.60 9.37
C ALA A 73 6.01 -5.00 8.67
N ALA A 74 6.12 -4.67 7.38
CA ALA A 74 5.01 -4.18 6.57
C ALA A 74 3.95 -5.26 6.28
N ILE A 75 4.35 -6.52 6.14
CA ILE A 75 3.40 -7.65 6.10
C ILE A 75 2.65 -7.72 7.43
N GLY A 76 3.36 -7.63 8.57
CA GLY A 76 2.76 -7.57 9.90
C GLY A 76 1.83 -6.37 10.08
N TRP A 77 2.17 -5.21 9.48
CA TRP A 77 1.32 -4.01 9.47
C TRP A 77 -0.05 -4.30 8.84
N LEU A 78 -0.07 -4.96 7.68
CA LEU A 78 -1.33 -5.33 7.02
C LEU A 78 -2.08 -6.44 7.77
N ALA A 79 -1.36 -7.41 8.35
CA ALA A 79 -1.95 -8.49 9.14
C ALA A 79 -2.66 -7.95 10.40
N ARG A 80 -2.10 -6.92 11.03
CA ARG A 80 -2.74 -6.21 12.17
C ARG A 80 -4.11 -5.63 11.81
N GLU A 81 -4.28 -5.20 10.57
CA GLU A 81 -5.50 -4.59 10.05
C GLU A 81 -6.45 -5.62 9.41
N ASP A 82 -6.18 -6.93 9.55
CA ASP A 82 -6.98 -8.03 8.97
C ASP A 82 -7.12 -7.93 7.44
N LYS A 83 -6.14 -7.34 6.75
CA LYS A 83 -6.14 -7.14 5.28
C LYS A 83 -5.53 -8.30 4.49
N LEU A 84 -4.93 -9.28 5.18
CA LEU A 84 -4.24 -10.41 4.57
C LEU A 84 -4.92 -11.72 4.98
N GLN A 85 -4.98 -12.64 4.03
CA GLN A 85 -5.28 -14.04 4.28
C GLN A 85 -4.02 -14.88 3.99
N PHE A 86 -3.71 -15.80 4.90
CA PHE A 86 -2.63 -16.76 4.74
C PHE A 86 -3.22 -18.16 4.55
N SER A 87 -2.51 -19.01 3.81
CA SER A 87 -2.78 -20.44 3.81
C SER A 87 -2.44 -21.04 5.18
N GLU A 88 -2.98 -22.23 5.45
CA GLU A 88 -2.81 -22.94 6.73
C GLU A 88 -1.34 -23.23 7.07
N ASP A 89 -0.50 -23.43 6.05
CA ASP A 89 0.95 -23.61 6.15
C ASP A 89 1.74 -22.28 6.08
N GLY A 90 1.07 -21.15 5.89
CA GLY A 90 1.68 -19.82 5.74
C GLY A 90 2.48 -19.63 4.45
N ALA A 91 2.48 -20.60 3.53
CA ALA A 91 3.25 -20.55 2.29
C ALA A 91 2.66 -19.58 1.27
N MET A 92 1.35 -19.32 1.34
CA MET A 92 0.64 -18.42 0.45
C MET A 92 0.04 -17.24 1.21
N VAL A 93 -0.03 -16.11 0.52
CA VAL A 93 -0.63 -14.88 1.01
C VAL A 93 -1.46 -14.22 -0.10
N ALA A 94 -2.60 -13.67 0.29
CA ALA A 94 -3.48 -12.86 -0.55
C ALA A 94 -4.11 -11.72 0.26
N LEU A 95 -4.77 -10.81 -0.46
CA LEU A 95 -5.70 -9.89 0.19
C LEU A 95 -6.95 -10.65 0.63
N LYS A 96 -7.51 -10.22 1.76
CA LYS A 96 -8.78 -10.71 2.29
C LYS A 96 -9.97 -10.06 1.59
#